data_AF-A0AAJ0FIC8-F1
#
_entry.id   AF-A0AAJ0FIC8-F1
#
_cell.length_a   1.000
_cell.length_b   1.000
_cell.length_c   1.000
_cell.angle_alpha   90.00
_cell.angle_beta   90.00
_cell.angle_gamma   90.00
#
_symmetry.space_group_name_H-M   'P 1'
#
loop_
_entity.id
_entity.type
_entity.pdbx_description
1 polymer ?
#
loop_
_entity_poly.entity_id
_entity_poly.type
_entity_poly.pdbx_seq_one_letter_code
_entity_poly.pdbx_strand_id
1 'polypeptide(L)'
;MDGTDFANNLFSDLGPLLTLFGERVAIQYLSHSTTWIEGLIFACAPIGILTAVVSAIRVGGSRWLKAIVGRAREPDADVELELMSSTSSDVCELWNGAGIVRVVGSPSIIELIYRSPDEANLCNDGTDGDKLEESLASSNADIEVSRRFSASPPNIVLNVSGGIVRGWELMIAAAIGMVLQAGVLVYDGLITYRLNVTRGVKVNGDALPLTVVGTMGLMLGTFLCALVVENSTEEEVWEATCPKKQALRIVWLQRGKLVGDQDFGSFVIHDTHHQQRIRTSRKIANTKRLEIWTLLGSSLTIISFVLQFVG
;
A
#
# COMPACT_ATOMS: atom_id res chain seq x y z
N MET A 1 -31.55 16.40 -23.39
CA MET A 1 -30.08 16.43 -23.33
C MET A 1 -29.65 15.01 -23.08
N ASP A 2 -29.01 14.40 -24.07
CA ASP A 2 -28.64 12.98 -24.04
C ASP A 2 -27.53 12.76 -23.00
N GLY A 3 -27.73 11.82 -22.09
CA GLY A 3 -26.75 11.48 -21.05
C GLY A 3 -25.40 11.02 -21.61
N THR A 4 -25.37 10.54 -22.85
CA THR A 4 -24.15 10.18 -23.58
C THR A 4 -23.30 11.40 -23.91
N ASP A 5 -23.91 12.51 -24.32
CA ASP A 5 -23.19 13.74 -24.63
C ASP A 5 -22.64 14.39 -23.36
N PHE A 6 -23.40 14.31 -22.25
CA PHE A 6 -22.92 14.74 -20.95
C PHE A 6 -21.74 13.89 -20.46
N ALA A 7 -21.84 12.56 -20.53
CA ALA A 7 -20.76 11.66 -20.11
C ALA A 7 -19.50 11.82 -20.99
N ASN A 8 -19.65 11.95 -22.30
CA ASN A 8 -18.53 12.13 -23.23
C ASN A 8 -17.82 13.48 -23.01
N ASN A 9 -18.58 14.56 -22.85
CA ASN A 9 -17.99 15.87 -22.55
C ASN A 9 -17.32 15.86 -21.16
N LEU A 10 -17.95 15.25 -20.16
CA LEU A 10 -17.37 15.11 -18.82
C LEU A 10 -16.07 14.28 -18.84
N PHE A 11 -16.02 13.18 -19.58
CA PHE A 11 -14.85 12.31 -19.67
C PHE A 11 -13.72 12.96 -20.48
N SER A 12 -14.05 13.71 -21.54
CA SER A 12 -13.08 14.49 -22.32
C SER A 12 -12.50 15.64 -21.50
N ASP A 13 -13.33 16.33 -20.71
CA ASP A 13 -12.92 17.48 -19.89
C ASP A 13 -12.17 17.05 -18.62
N LEU A 14 -12.55 15.92 -18.02
CA LEU A 14 -11.91 15.38 -16.81
C LEU A 14 -10.80 14.38 -17.09
N GLY A 15 -10.68 13.83 -18.30
CA GLY A 15 -9.70 12.79 -18.65
C GLY A 15 -8.26 13.14 -18.20
N PRO A 16 -7.74 14.33 -18.51
CA PRO A 16 -6.42 14.77 -18.05
C PRO A 16 -6.30 14.85 -16.52
N LEU A 17 -7.34 15.32 -15.82
CA LEU A 17 -7.35 15.42 -14.36
C LEU A 17 -7.45 14.04 -13.70
N LEU A 18 -8.31 13.17 -14.22
CA LEU A 18 -8.48 11.80 -13.75
C LEU A 18 -7.17 11.01 -13.89
N THR A 19 -6.44 11.24 -14.99
CA THR A 19 -5.13 10.64 -15.23
C THR A 19 -4.08 11.15 -14.25
N LEU A 20 -4.05 12.47 -14.00
CA LEU A 20 -3.10 13.11 -13.09
C LEU A 20 -3.34 12.70 -11.62
N PHE A 21 -4.60 12.71 -11.18
CA PHE A 21 -4.97 12.27 -9.82
C PHE A 21 -4.81 10.76 -9.67
N GLY A 22 -5.12 10.00 -10.72
CA GLY A 22 -4.98 8.56 -10.75
C GLY A 22 -3.55 8.08 -10.52
N GLU A 23 -2.58 8.75 -11.12
CA GLU A 23 -1.16 8.38 -10.98
C GLU A 23 -0.69 8.48 -9.53
N ARG A 24 -0.90 9.63 -8.88
CA ARG A 24 -0.45 9.84 -7.50
C ARG A 24 -1.20 8.97 -6.50
N VAL A 25 -2.51 8.82 -6.68
CA VAL A 25 -3.33 7.94 -5.83
C VAL A 25 -2.90 6.48 -5.98
N ALA A 26 -2.61 6.02 -7.20
CA ALA A 26 -2.18 4.65 -7.42
C ALA A 26 -0.78 4.36 -6.87
N ILE A 27 0.18 5.29 -7.05
CA ILE A 27 1.51 5.18 -6.45
C ILE A 27 1.40 5.11 -4.93
N GLN A 28 0.65 6.05 -4.33
CA GLN A 28 0.42 6.08 -2.88
C GLN A 28 -0.18 4.76 -2.40
N TYR A 29 -1.23 4.29 -3.07
CA TYR A 29 -1.92 3.05 -2.70
C TYR A 29 -0.99 1.84 -2.75
N LEU A 30 -0.25 1.66 -3.85
CA LEU A 30 0.70 0.56 -4.02
C LEU A 30 1.84 0.63 -3.00
N SER A 31 2.36 1.83 -2.71
CA SER A 31 3.44 2.04 -1.73
C SER A 31 3.06 1.72 -0.29
N HIS A 32 1.76 1.62 0.00
CA HIS A 32 1.21 1.27 1.30
C HIS A 32 0.49 -0.08 1.32
N SER A 33 0.35 -0.75 0.17
CA SER A 33 -0.27 -2.06 0.09
C SER A 33 0.57 -3.08 0.84
N THR A 34 -0.12 -3.92 1.60
CA THR A 34 0.48 -4.98 2.43
C THR A 34 -0.26 -6.32 2.31
N THR A 35 -1.33 -6.35 1.51
CA THR A 35 -2.18 -7.52 1.38
C THR A 35 -2.69 -7.67 -0.05
N TRP A 36 -2.91 -8.92 -0.45
CA TRP A 36 -3.54 -9.21 -1.74
C TRP A 36 -4.98 -8.65 -1.85
N ILE A 37 -5.69 -8.47 -0.72
CA ILE A 37 -7.05 -7.89 -0.72
C ILE A 37 -7.00 -6.41 -1.13
N GLU A 38 -6.00 -5.67 -0.68
CA GLU A 38 -5.76 -4.29 -1.12
C GLU A 38 -5.48 -4.25 -2.63
N GLY A 39 -4.68 -5.19 -3.15
CA GLY A 39 -4.50 -5.36 -4.60
C GLY A 39 -5.83 -5.58 -5.35
N LEU A 40 -6.77 -6.32 -4.76
CA LEU A 40 -8.10 -6.53 -5.35
C LEU A 40 -8.94 -5.25 -5.32
N ILE A 41 -8.97 -4.53 -4.20
CA ILE A 41 -9.67 -3.24 -4.08
C ILE A 41 -9.15 -2.25 -5.11
N PHE A 42 -7.83 -2.19 -5.28
CA PHE A 42 -7.18 -1.37 -6.29
C PHE A 42 -7.65 -1.73 -7.71
N ALA A 43 -7.75 -3.02 -8.03
CA ALA A 43 -8.24 -3.49 -9.32
C ALA A 43 -9.72 -3.18 -9.57
N CYS A 44 -10.55 -3.11 -8.52
CA CYS A 44 -11.96 -2.73 -8.63
C CYS A 44 -12.17 -1.25 -8.97
N ALA A 45 -11.18 -0.39 -8.73
CA ALA A 45 -11.25 1.05 -9.00
C ALA A 45 -10.06 1.47 -9.88
N PRO A 46 -10.10 1.18 -11.19
CA PRO A 46 -8.95 1.27 -12.09
C PRO A 46 -8.64 2.72 -12.51
N ILE A 47 -8.48 3.63 -11.55
CA ILE A 47 -8.14 5.04 -11.77
C ILE A 47 -6.64 5.20 -12.10
N GLY A 48 -5.84 4.12 -12.03
CA GLY A 48 -4.40 4.15 -12.34
C GLY A 48 -3.90 2.91 -13.08
N ILE A 49 -4.63 2.41 -14.09
CA ILE A 49 -4.26 1.20 -14.87
C ILE A 49 -2.83 1.30 -15.41
N LEU A 50 -2.52 2.41 -16.10
CA LEU A 50 -1.21 2.61 -16.69
C LEU A 50 -0.13 2.65 -15.61
N THR A 51 -0.41 3.34 -14.50
CA THR A 51 0.47 3.38 -13.32
C THR A 51 0.69 1.99 -12.76
N ALA A 52 -0.35 1.16 -12.62
CA ALA A 52 -0.23 -0.23 -12.16
C ALA A 52 0.71 -1.05 -13.05
N VAL A 53 0.54 -0.95 -14.37
CA VAL A 53 1.38 -1.63 -15.36
C VAL A 53 2.83 -1.15 -15.27
N VAL A 54 3.05 0.17 -15.26
CA VAL A 54 4.39 0.76 -15.16
C VAL A 54 5.04 0.40 -13.83
N SER A 55 4.31 0.44 -12.72
CA SER A 55 4.80 0.05 -11.40
C SER A 55 5.20 -1.42 -11.34
N ALA A 56 4.37 -2.32 -11.86
CA ALA A 56 4.70 -3.74 -11.95
C ALA A 56 5.97 -3.97 -12.80
N ILE A 57 6.10 -3.28 -13.93
CA ILE A 57 7.31 -3.34 -14.78
C ILE A 57 8.55 -2.81 -14.06
N ARG A 58 8.44 -1.67 -13.36
CA ARG A 58 9.55 -1.08 -12.60
C ARG A 58 10.01 -1.99 -11.46
N VAL A 59 9.09 -2.64 -10.77
CA VAL A 59 9.36 -3.52 -9.63
C VAL A 59 9.83 -4.91 -10.07
N GLY A 60 9.02 -5.62 -10.85
CA GLY A 60 9.21 -7.04 -11.19
C GLY A 60 9.62 -7.31 -12.64
N GLY A 61 9.70 -6.30 -13.50
CA GLY A 61 9.97 -6.49 -14.93
C GLY A 61 11.43 -6.79 -15.27
N SER A 62 11.63 -7.51 -16.37
CA SER A 62 12.96 -7.72 -16.95
C SER A 62 13.55 -6.41 -17.51
N ARG A 63 14.86 -6.36 -17.75
CA ARG A 63 15.55 -5.15 -18.27
C ARG A 63 14.94 -4.60 -19.55
N TRP A 64 14.44 -5.47 -20.42
CA TRP A 64 13.80 -5.07 -21.67
C TRP A 64 12.42 -4.42 -21.42
N LEU A 65 11.60 -4.99 -20.54
CA LEU A 65 10.31 -4.38 -20.15
C LEU A 65 10.53 -2.99 -19.53
N LYS A 66 11.52 -2.86 -18.65
CA LYS A 66 11.91 -1.57 -18.06
C LYS A 66 12.35 -0.56 -19.12
N ALA A 67 13.00 -1.00 -20.21
CA ALA A 67 13.40 -0.13 -21.31
C ALA A 67 12.19 0.42 -22.09
N ILE A 68 11.15 -0.38 -22.31
CA ILE A 68 9.93 0.05 -23.02
C ILE A 68 9.25 1.21 -22.30
N VAL A 69 9.18 1.16 -20.97
CA VAL A 69 8.59 2.24 -20.15
C VAL A 69 9.57 3.37 -19.84
N GLY A 70 10.77 3.38 -20.44
CA GLY A 70 11.77 4.43 -20.25
C GLY A 70 12.50 4.39 -18.90
N ARG A 71 12.45 3.27 -18.17
CA ARG A 71 13.02 3.10 -16.82
C ARG A 71 14.17 2.07 -16.78
N ALA A 72 14.87 1.85 -17.90
CA ALA A 72 15.97 0.88 -17.99
C ALA A 72 17.15 1.14 -17.03
N ARG A 73 17.36 2.40 -16.64
CA ARG A 73 18.48 2.84 -15.80
C ARG A 73 18.02 3.39 -14.45
N GLU A 74 16.78 3.10 -14.07
CA GLU A 74 16.25 3.51 -12.77
C GLU A 74 16.92 2.69 -11.64
N PRO A 75 17.42 3.34 -10.58
CA PRO A 75 18.03 2.62 -9.47
C PRO A 75 16.96 1.94 -8.62
N ASP A 76 17.29 0.78 -8.09
CA ASP A 76 16.38 -0.07 -7.33
C ASP A 76 15.85 0.57 -6.04
N ALA A 77 16.61 1.54 -5.48
CA ALA A 77 16.22 2.32 -4.31
C ALA A 77 15.08 3.31 -4.63
N ASP A 78 15.10 3.96 -5.80
CA ASP A 78 14.03 4.89 -6.21
C ASP A 78 12.72 4.15 -6.48
N VAL A 79 12.82 2.93 -7.03
CA VAL A 79 11.66 2.04 -7.22
C VAL A 79 11.07 1.64 -5.88
N GLU A 80 11.90 1.20 -4.93
CA GLU A 80 11.44 0.82 -3.60
C GLU A 80 10.81 2.00 -2.84
N LEU A 81 11.46 3.17 -2.90
CA LEU A 81 11.02 4.40 -2.27
C LEU A 81 9.60 4.80 -2.70
N GLU A 82 9.31 4.71 -4.01
CA GLU A 82 8.06 5.20 -4.58
C GLU A 82 6.94 4.15 -4.56
N LEU A 83 7.25 2.85 -4.70
CA LEU A 83 6.24 1.85 -5.06
C LEU A 83 6.02 0.71 -4.05
N MET A 84 6.94 0.47 -3.12
CA MET A 84 6.90 -0.72 -2.26
C MET A 84 6.68 -0.31 -0.82
N SER A 85 6.01 -1.09 0.03
CA SER A 85 5.86 -0.77 1.47
C SER A 85 7.12 -1.03 2.31
N SER A 86 8.20 -1.53 1.69
CA SER A 86 9.38 -2.01 2.38
C SER A 86 10.37 -0.93 2.79
N THR A 87 11.19 -1.27 3.78
CA THR A 87 12.42 -0.55 4.11
C THR A 87 13.62 -1.49 4.01
N SER A 88 14.75 -0.96 3.53
CA SER A 88 15.98 -1.68 3.20
C SER A 88 17.23 -0.87 3.56
N SER A 89 18.43 -1.35 3.26
CA SER A 89 19.67 -0.57 3.46
C SER A 89 19.70 0.75 2.68
N ASP A 90 18.90 0.82 1.61
CA ASP A 90 18.90 1.92 0.65
C ASP A 90 17.65 2.80 0.79
N VAL A 91 16.61 2.33 1.47
CA VAL A 91 15.35 3.08 1.69
C VAL A 91 14.92 2.96 3.14
N CYS A 92 14.64 4.09 3.77
CA CYS A 92 14.24 4.17 5.16
C CYS A 92 13.10 5.18 5.37
N GLU A 93 12.54 5.17 6.57
CA GLU A 93 11.54 6.12 7.02
C GLU A 93 12.14 7.02 8.11
N LEU A 94 11.91 8.34 8.00
CA LEU A 94 12.39 9.35 8.93
C LEU A 94 11.28 10.34 9.29
N TRP A 95 11.32 10.87 10.51
CA TRP A 95 10.49 12.00 10.92
C TRP A 95 11.18 13.31 10.58
N ASN A 96 10.49 14.19 9.84
CA ASN A 96 11.00 15.50 9.44
C ASN A 96 10.55 16.67 10.35
N GLY A 97 9.87 16.39 11.46
CA GLY A 97 9.27 17.41 12.34
C GLY A 97 7.76 17.57 12.16
N ALA A 98 7.23 17.23 10.98
CA ALA A 98 5.81 17.33 10.65
C ALA A 98 5.16 15.99 10.33
N GLY A 99 5.90 15.07 9.72
CA GLY A 99 5.40 13.76 9.31
C GLY A 99 6.52 12.75 9.10
N ILE A 100 6.13 11.49 8.94
CA ILE A 100 7.05 10.43 8.51
C ILE A 100 7.20 10.54 6.99
N VAL A 101 8.44 10.61 6.53
CA VAL A 101 8.81 10.64 5.11
C VAL A 101 9.73 9.49 4.81
N ARG A 102 9.62 8.95 3.60
CA ARG A 102 10.54 7.94 3.10
C ARG A 102 11.67 8.62 2.36
N VAL A 103 12.90 8.15 2.57
CA VAL A 103 14.09 8.69 1.91
C VAL A 103 15.05 7.59 1.48
N VAL A 104 15.80 7.89 0.42
CA VAL A 104 16.92 7.05 -0.01
C VAL A 104 18.10 7.27 0.92
N GLY A 105 18.60 6.19 1.48
CA GLY A 105 19.78 6.14 2.34
C GLY A 105 19.56 5.35 3.63
N SER A 106 20.64 5.23 4.39
CA SER A 106 20.71 4.53 5.68
C SER A 106 20.98 5.54 6.82
N PRO A 107 19.93 6.07 7.46
CA PRO A 107 20.05 6.88 8.65
C PRO A 107 20.23 6.00 9.88
N SER A 108 20.74 6.60 10.96
CA SER A 108 20.92 5.91 12.23
C SER A 108 19.65 6.03 13.06
N ILE A 109 18.78 5.02 12.93
CA ILE A 109 17.62 4.85 13.81
C ILE A 109 17.86 3.63 14.70
N ILE A 110 17.60 3.78 15.99
CA ILE A 110 17.56 2.68 16.94
C ILE A 110 16.10 2.38 17.25
N GLU A 111 15.68 1.15 17.05
CA GLU A 111 14.37 0.65 17.49
C GLU A 111 14.53 -0.05 18.85
N LEU A 112 13.75 0.42 19.82
CA LEU A 112 13.68 -0.14 21.16
C LEU A 112 12.28 -0.69 21.36
N ILE A 113 12.19 -2.02 21.43
CA ILE A 113 10.96 -2.72 21.79
C ILE A 113 11.09 -3.10 23.25
N TYR A 114 10.14 -2.64 24.05
CA TYR A 114 10.07 -3.02 25.45
C TYR A 114 8.63 -3.38 25.82
N ARG A 115 8.53 -4.23 26.81
CA ARG A 115 7.26 -4.60 27.40
C ARG A 115 6.96 -3.61 28.52
N SER A 116 5.84 -2.91 28.44
CA SER A 116 5.37 -2.19 29.62
C SER A 116 4.94 -3.23 30.65
N PRO A 117 5.44 -3.18 31.90
CA PRO A 117 4.69 -3.82 32.97
C PRO A 117 3.29 -3.20 32.93
N ASP A 118 2.25 -4.02 32.88
CA ASP A 118 0.89 -3.50 33.04
C ASP A 118 0.86 -2.71 34.36
N GLU A 119 0.16 -1.58 34.35
CA GLU A 119 -0.36 -0.89 35.53
C GLU A 119 -1.41 -1.77 36.27
N ALA A 120 -1.17 -3.08 36.37
CA ALA A 120 -2.05 -4.06 36.99
C ALA A 120 -2.14 -3.91 38.52
N ASN A 121 -1.51 -2.89 39.12
CA ASN A 121 -1.53 -2.62 40.55
C ASN A 121 -2.11 -1.25 40.95
N LEU A 122 -2.63 -0.42 40.03
CA LEU A 122 -3.26 0.86 40.42
C LEU A 122 -4.74 0.77 40.84
N CYS A 123 -5.28 -0.45 40.91
CA CYS A 123 -6.53 -0.72 41.61
C CYS A 123 -6.27 -1.62 42.81
N ASN A 124 -5.44 -1.19 43.75
CA ASN A 124 -5.63 -1.55 45.16
C ASN A 124 -4.84 -0.60 46.08
N ASP A 125 -5.64 0.01 46.95
CA ASP A 125 -5.29 0.62 48.22
C ASP A 125 -4.66 2.02 48.20
N GLY A 126 -5.40 2.96 48.78
CA GLY A 126 -4.90 4.29 49.07
C GLY A 126 -4.00 4.22 50.28
N THR A 127 -2.72 4.58 50.13
CA THR A 127 -1.94 5.12 51.24
C THR A 127 -0.68 5.83 50.75
N ASP A 128 -0.56 7.08 51.21
CA ASP A 128 0.61 7.94 51.39
C ASP A 128 1.74 8.01 50.35
N GLY A 129 1.90 9.22 49.81
CA GLY A 129 2.80 9.61 48.72
C GLY A 129 4.27 9.83 49.08
N ASP A 130 4.81 9.19 50.12
CA ASP A 130 6.21 9.42 50.58
C ASP A 130 7.15 8.22 50.37
N LYS A 131 6.72 7.16 49.67
CA LYS A 131 7.55 5.96 49.38
C LYS A 131 7.86 5.71 47.89
N LEU A 132 7.54 6.66 47.02
CA LEU A 132 7.66 6.49 45.57
C LEU A 132 9.11 6.59 45.05
N GLU A 133 10.02 7.27 45.77
CA GLU A 133 11.41 7.41 45.32
C GLU A 133 12.30 6.20 45.66
N GLU A 134 11.98 5.44 46.71
CA GLU A 134 12.83 4.31 47.15
C GLU A 134 12.47 2.98 46.46
N SER A 135 11.28 2.89 45.84
CA SER A 135 10.81 1.70 45.13
C SER A 135 11.25 1.64 43.65
N LEU A 136 11.65 2.76 43.05
CA LEU A 136 12.21 2.83 41.70
C LEU A 136 13.64 2.25 41.61
N ALA A 137 14.36 2.19 42.73
CA ALA A 137 15.71 1.62 42.78
C ALA A 137 15.72 0.09 43.03
N SER A 138 14.59 -0.49 43.47
CA SER A 138 14.50 -1.89 43.92
C SER A 138 13.55 -2.75 43.07
N SER A 139 12.70 -2.14 42.23
CA SER A 139 11.95 -2.88 41.21
C SER A 139 12.76 -2.96 39.91
N ASN A 140 13.82 -3.77 39.94
CA ASN A 140 14.30 -4.42 38.71
C ASN A 140 13.23 -5.43 38.28
N ALA A 141 12.05 -4.94 37.87
CA ALA A 141 11.22 -5.70 36.95
C ALA A 141 12.12 -5.94 35.75
N ASP A 142 12.33 -7.20 35.38
CA ASP A 142 13.15 -7.58 34.24
C ASP A 142 12.59 -6.91 32.97
N ILE A 143 13.03 -5.68 32.70
CA ILE A 143 12.79 -5.02 31.43
C ILE A 143 13.69 -5.78 30.48
N GLU A 144 13.12 -6.82 29.87
CA GLU A 144 13.73 -7.56 28.78
C GLU A 144 13.80 -6.63 27.57
N VAL A 145 14.74 -5.68 27.61
CA VAL A 145 15.04 -4.76 26.50
C VAL A 145 15.78 -5.58 25.46
N SER A 146 15.04 -6.14 24.51
CA SER A 146 15.64 -6.71 23.32
C SER A 146 16.13 -5.56 22.42
N ARG A 147 17.39 -5.13 22.63
CA ARG A 147 18.05 -4.21 21.69
C ARG A 147 18.37 -4.96 20.40
N ARG A 148 17.48 -4.90 19.42
CA ARG A 148 17.85 -5.28 18.06
C ARG A 148 18.46 -4.08 17.36
N PHE A 149 19.77 -4.15 17.14
CA PHE A 149 20.36 -3.45 16.00
C PHE A 149 19.93 -4.22 14.74
N SER A 150 18.70 -3.98 14.29
CA SER A 150 18.28 -4.50 12.99
C SER A 150 19.24 -3.92 11.94
N ALA A 151 19.86 -4.79 11.14
CA ALA A 151 20.75 -4.37 10.05
C ALA A 151 20.00 -3.51 9.01
N SER A 152 18.68 -3.65 8.95
CA SER A 152 17.77 -2.86 8.12
C SER A 152 16.97 -1.86 8.96
N PRO A 153 16.71 -0.65 8.45
CA PRO A 153 15.92 0.37 9.14
C PRO A 153 14.49 -0.13 9.47
N PRO A 154 13.87 0.39 10.54
CA PRO A 154 12.51 0.00 10.93
C PRO A 154 11.45 0.62 9.99
N ASN A 155 10.28 -0.03 9.92
CA ASN A 155 9.09 0.55 9.31
C ASN A 155 8.32 1.34 10.39
N ILE A 156 8.49 2.64 10.42
CA ILE A 156 7.84 3.54 11.38
C ILE A 156 6.37 3.73 11.00
N VAL A 157 6.04 3.97 9.73
CA VAL A 157 4.67 4.24 9.23
C VAL A 157 3.72 3.08 9.54
N LEU A 158 4.17 1.85 9.32
CA LEU A 158 3.39 0.64 9.59
C LEU A 158 3.09 0.44 11.08
N ASN A 159 3.92 1.01 11.96
CA ASN A 159 3.84 0.81 13.40
C ASN A 159 3.54 2.11 14.19
N VAL A 160 3.39 3.28 13.59
CA VAL A 160 2.92 4.50 14.27
C VAL A 160 1.43 4.69 14.12
N SER A 161 0.86 4.24 13.01
CA SER A 161 -0.54 4.54 12.63
C SER A 161 -1.58 3.66 13.32
N GLY A 162 -1.20 2.86 14.32
CA GLY A 162 -2.13 2.21 15.25
C GLY A 162 -3.33 1.50 14.61
N GLY A 163 -3.13 0.65 13.61
CA GLY A 163 -4.23 -0.21 13.14
C GLY A 163 -4.02 -0.83 11.77
N ILE A 164 -4.19 -2.16 11.74
CA ILE A 164 -4.57 -2.87 10.53
C ILE A 164 -6.01 -2.42 10.22
N VAL A 165 -6.26 -1.88 9.03
CA VAL A 165 -7.63 -1.72 8.52
C VAL A 165 -8.30 -3.08 8.65
N ARG A 166 -9.41 -3.17 9.40
CA ARG A 166 -9.94 -4.48 9.77
C ARG A 166 -10.31 -5.22 8.48
N GLY A 167 -10.03 -6.53 8.42
CA GLY A 167 -10.24 -7.29 7.19
C GLY A 167 -11.67 -7.18 6.62
N TRP A 168 -12.68 -7.00 7.47
CA TRP A 168 -14.06 -6.78 7.02
C TRP A 168 -14.27 -5.40 6.36
N GLU A 169 -13.58 -4.35 6.78
CA GLU A 169 -13.62 -3.02 6.16
C GLU A 169 -13.05 -3.09 4.74
N LEU A 170 -11.93 -3.80 4.58
CA LEU A 170 -11.34 -4.09 3.27
C LEU A 170 -12.30 -4.92 2.39
N MET A 171 -12.96 -5.94 2.95
CA MET A 171 -13.94 -6.74 2.21
C MET A 171 -15.16 -5.91 1.77
N ILE A 172 -15.65 -4.99 2.61
CA ILE A 172 -16.73 -4.07 2.23
C ILE A 172 -16.29 -3.15 1.10
N ALA A 173 -15.09 -2.57 1.19
CA ALA A 173 -14.55 -1.73 0.12
C ALA A 173 -14.43 -2.50 -1.21
N ALA A 174 -13.93 -3.74 -1.16
CA ALA A 174 -13.86 -4.61 -2.32
C ALA A 174 -15.26 -4.91 -2.90
N ALA A 175 -16.23 -5.22 -2.04
CA ALA A 175 -17.61 -5.48 -2.45
C ALA A 175 -18.27 -4.27 -3.10
N ILE A 176 -18.09 -3.07 -2.53
CA ILE A 176 -18.58 -1.81 -3.12
C ILE A 176 -17.96 -1.62 -4.51
N GLY A 177 -16.64 -1.79 -4.64
CA GLY A 177 -15.96 -1.70 -5.93
C GLY A 177 -16.52 -2.69 -6.96
N MET A 178 -16.72 -3.95 -6.57
CA MET A 178 -17.32 -4.98 -7.42
C MET A 178 -18.74 -4.64 -7.86
N VAL A 179 -19.57 -4.12 -6.95
CA VAL A 179 -20.95 -3.72 -7.25
C VAL A 179 -20.96 -2.53 -8.21
N LEU A 180 -20.08 -1.55 -8.03
CA LEU A 180 -19.96 -0.41 -8.94
C LEU A 180 -19.53 -0.88 -10.35
N GLN A 181 -18.53 -1.78 -10.43
CA GLN A 181 -18.09 -2.36 -11.71
C GLN A 181 -19.22 -3.14 -12.41
N ALA A 182 -19.94 -3.99 -11.67
CA ALA A 182 -21.10 -4.69 -12.20
C ALA A 182 -22.21 -3.72 -12.66
N GLY A 183 -22.44 -2.65 -11.90
CA GLY A 183 -23.40 -1.60 -12.23
C GLY A 183 -23.07 -0.90 -13.56
N VAL A 184 -21.80 -0.61 -13.81
CA VAL A 184 -21.33 -0.05 -15.11
C VAL A 184 -21.62 -1.02 -16.25
N LEU A 185 -21.32 -2.32 -16.10
CA LEU A 185 -21.59 -3.32 -17.13
C LEU A 185 -23.10 -3.50 -17.40
N VAL A 186 -23.93 -3.48 -16.34
CA VAL A 186 -25.39 -3.55 -16.49
C VAL A 186 -25.91 -2.31 -17.19
N TYR A 187 -25.41 -1.12 -16.83
CA TYR A 187 -25.77 0.14 -17.47
C TYR A 187 -25.42 0.14 -18.96
N ASP A 188 -24.21 -0.30 -19.30
CA ASP A 188 -23.75 -0.42 -20.69
C ASP A 188 -24.60 -1.42 -21.51
N GLY A 189 -24.93 -2.57 -20.91
CA GLY A 189 -25.87 -3.52 -21.50
C GLY A 189 -27.28 -2.94 -21.68
N LEU A 190 -27.79 -2.17 -20.72
CA LEU A 190 -29.11 -1.52 -20.82
C LEU A 190 -29.13 -0.47 -21.93
N ILE A 191 -28.10 0.36 -22.05
CA ILE A 191 -27.95 1.30 -23.16
C ILE A 191 -27.95 0.54 -24.48
N THR A 192 -27.07 -0.44 -24.61
CA THR A 192 -26.84 -1.16 -25.86
C THR A 192 -28.07 -1.92 -26.33
N TYR A 193 -28.87 -2.52 -25.43
CA TYR A 193 -30.06 -3.28 -25.82
C TYR A 193 -31.36 -2.46 -25.85
N ARG A 194 -31.61 -1.56 -24.89
CA ARG A 194 -32.88 -0.81 -24.83
C ARG A 194 -32.89 0.42 -25.75
N LEU A 195 -31.78 1.16 -25.84
CA LEU A 195 -31.73 2.35 -26.70
C LEU A 195 -31.56 1.99 -28.17
N ASN A 196 -30.89 0.88 -28.50
CA ASN A 196 -30.81 0.34 -29.86
C ASN A 196 -32.21 -0.01 -30.40
N VAL A 197 -33.03 -0.70 -29.61
CA VAL A 197 -34.44 -1.00 -29.95
C VAL A 197 -35.27 0.28 -30.14
N THR A 198 -34.96 1.35 -29.41
CA THR A 198 -35.71 2.62 -29.45
C THR A 198 -35.27 3.55 -30.59
N ARG A 199 -33.99 3.54 -30.98
CA ARG A 199 -33.39 4.45 -32.00
C ARG A 199 -33.14 3.80 -33.36
N GLY A 200 -33.32 2.47 -33.50
CA GLY A 200 -33.16 1.77 -34.77
C GLY A 200 -31.71 1.69 -35.29
N VAL A 201 -30.72 2.00 -34.44
CA VAL A 201 -29.30 1.98 -34.79
C VAL A 201 -28.76 0.58 -34.55
N LYS A 202 -28.54 -0.22 -35.62
CA LYS A 202 -27.88 -1.53 -35.53
C LYS A 202 -26.47 -1.40 -34.93
N VAL A 203 -26.35 -1.57 -33.62
CA VAL A 203 -25.08 -1.84 -32.96
C VAL A 203 -24.69 -3.30 -33.22
N ASN A 204 -23.42 -3.55 -33.55
CA ASN A 204 -22.90 -4.91 -33.72
C ASN A 204 -23.11 -5.71 -32.43
N GLY A 205 -23.69 -6.91 -32.54
CA GLY A 205 -23.97 -7.76 -31.37
C GLY A 205 -22.71 -8.19 -30.60
N ASP A 206 -21.54 -8.07 -31.23
CA ASP A 206 -20.25 -8.48 -30.67
C ASP A 206 -19.59 -7.39 -29.81
N ALA A 207 -20.12 -6.15 -29.80
CA ALA A 207 -19.55 -5.02 -29.06
C ALA A 207 -19.61 -5.25 -27.53
N LEU A 208 -20.81 -5.48 -27.00
CA LEU A 208 -21.02 -5.71 -25.56
C LEU A 208 -20.23 -6.90 -24.97
N PRO A 209 -20.21 -8.11 -25.58
CA PRO A 209 -19.41 -9.20 -25.04
C PRO A 209 -17.91 -8.86 -25.05
N LEU A 210 -17.45 -8.05 -26.02
CA LEU A 210 -16.07 -7.56 -26.06
C LEU A 210 -15.78 -6.59 -24.90
N THR A 211 -16.71 -5.68 -24.59
CA THR A 211 -16.62 -4.76 -23.44
C THR A 211 -16.59 -5.51 -22.12
N VAL A 212 -17.41 -6.55 -21.95
CA VAL A 212 -17.45 -7.39 -20.74
C VAL A 212 -16.14 -8.17 -20.58
N VAL A 213 -15.67 -8.84 -21.64
CA VAL A 213 -14.40 -9.58 -21.61
C VAL A 213 -13.22 -8.64 -21.36
N GLY A 214 -13.22 -7.46 -22.00
CA GLY A 214 -12.25 -6.41 -21.77
C GLY A 214 -12.25 -5.95 -20.32
N THR A 215 -13.40 -5.63 -19.74
CA THR A 215 -13.52 -5.16 -18.35
C THR A 215 -13.04 -6.22 -17.35
N MET A 216 -13.46 -7.48 -17.51
CA MET A 216 -13.03 -8.57 -16.64
C MET A 216 -11.53 -8.84 -16.73
N GLY A 217 -11.00 -8.87 -17.96
CA GLY A 217 -9.57 -9.06 -18.19
C GLY A 217 -8.74 -7.89 -17.69
N LEU A 218 -9.26 -6.66 -17.77
CA LEU A 218 -8.60 -5.45 -17.27
C LEU A 218 -8.51 -5.47 -15.75
N MET A 219 -9.59 -5.86 -15.08
CA MET A 219 -9.62 -6.04 -13.63
C MET A 219 -8.59 -7.10 -13.20
N LEU A 220 -8.59 -8.27 -13.87
CA LEU A 220 -7.65 -9.35 -13.55
C LEU A 220 -6.19 -8.94 -13.83
N GLY A 221 -5.92 -8.30 -14.96
CA GLY A 221 -4.59 -7.83 -15.32
C GLY A 221 -4.05 -6.79 -14.32
N THR A 222 -4.89 -5.83 -13.93
CA THR A 222 -4.55 -4.80 -12.94
C THR A 222 -4.29 -5.43 -11.57
N PHE A 223 -5.11 -6.41 -11.17
CA PHE A 223 -4.91 -7.18 -9.96
C PHE A 223 -3.56 -7.92 -9.97
N LEU A 224 -3.21 -8.58 -11.07
CA LEU A 224 -1.91 -9.24 -11.23
C LEU A 224 -0.75 -8.24 -11.14
N CYS A 225 -0.90 -7.04 -11.72
CA CYS A 225 0.11 -5.98 -11.61
C CYS A 225 0.29 -5.52 -10.15
N ALA A 226 -0.81 -5.32 -9.41
CA ALA A 226 -0.74 -4.99 -7.99
C ALA A 226 -0.10 -6.13 -7.17
N LEU A 227 -0.44 -7.38 -7.47
CA LEU A 227 0.19 -8.55 -6.84
C LEU A 227 1.68 -8.65 -7.12
N VAL A 228 2.16 -8.21 -8.28
CA VAL A 228 3.61 -8.18 -8.56
C VAL A 228 4.32 -7.21 -7.63
N VAL A 229 3.72 -6.04 -7.37
CA VAL A 229 4.26 -5.05 -6.44
C VAL A 229 4.21 -5.60 -5.01
N GLU A 230 3.08 -6.16 -4.59
CA GLU A 230 2.91 -6.77 -3.27
C GLU A 230 3.90 -7.93 -3.02
N ASN A 231 4.01 -8.86 -3.96
CA ASN A 231 4.93 -10.00 -3.84
C ASN A 231 6.40 -9.65 -4.06
N SER A 232 6.74 -8.36 -4.25
CA SER A 232 8.12 -7.89 -4.24
C SER A 232 8.63 -7.57 -2.83
N THR A 233 7.72 -7.52 -1.87
CA THR A 233 8.00 -7.36 -0.45
C THR A 233 7.64 -8.63 0.32
N GLU A 234 8.39 -8.91 1.38
CA GLU A 234 8.11 -9.94 2.36
C GLU A 234 7.72 -9.26 3.66
N GLU A 235 6.53 -9.62 4.16
CA GLU A 235 6.00 -9.07 5.39
C GLU A 235 6.13 -10.05 6.54
N GLU A 236 6.73 -9.57 7.63
CA GLU A 236 6.79 -10.31 8.89
C GLU A 236 5.94 -9.59 9.94
N VAL A 237 5.09 -10.36 10.61
CA VAL A 237 4.27 -9.86 11.71
C VAL A 237 4.68 -10.59 12.98
N TRP A 238 5.16 -9.83 13.95
CA TRP A 238 5.58 -10.31 15.25
C TRP A 238 4.46 -10.05 16.25
N GLU A 239 4.01 -11.06 16.96
CA GLU A 239 2.95 -10.93 17.95
C GLU A 239 3.48 -11.14 19.36
N ALA A 240 2.94 -10.40 20.33
CA ALA A 240 3.21 -10.68 21.73
C ALA A 240 2.67 -12.07 22.11
N THR A 241 3.50 -12.90 22.74
CA THR A 241 3.10 -14.26 23.18
C THR A 241 1.90 -14.27 24.14
N CYS A 242 1.66 -13.17 24.86
CA CYS A 242 0.57 -13.03 25.83
C CYS A 242 -0.09 -11.64 25.72
N PRO A 243 -0.98 -11.42 24.74
CA PRO A 243 -1.47 -10.07 24.42
C PRO A 243 -2.38 -9.45 25.48
N LYS A 244 -2.92 -10.26 26.40
CA LYS A 244 -3.88 -9.81 27.43
C LYS A 244 -3.24 -9.28 28.72
N LYS A 245 -1.92 -9.39 28.89
CA LYS A 245 -1.23 -9.07 30.16
C LYS A 245 -0.04 -8.11 30.03
N GLN A 246 0.38 -7.82 28.80
CA GLN A 246 1.67 -7.23 28.52
C GLN A 246 1.60 -6.47 27.19
N ALA A 247 1.33 -5.16 27.24
CA ALA A 247 1.39 -4.32 26.05
C ALA A 247 2.84 -4.12 25.59
N LEU A 248 3.11 -4.34 24.30
CA LEU A 248 4.39 -3.95 23.70
C LEU A 248 4.37 -2.45 23.45
N ARG A 249 5.49 -1.80 23.74
CA ARG A 249 5.76 -0.40 23.40
C ARG A 249 7.00 -0.35 22.52
N ILE A 250 6.93 0.48 21.49
CA ILE A 250 8.03 0.71 20.57
C ILE A 250 8.45 2.17 20.67
N VAL A 251 9.75 2.38 20.77
CA VAL A 251 10.38 3.70 20.73
C VAL A 251 11.46 3.67 19.68
N TRP A 252 11.37 4.59 18.71
CA TRP A 252 12.41 4.82 17.73
C TRP A 252 13.20 6.07 18.12
N LEU A 253 14.51 5.90 18.30
CA LEU A 253 15.44 6.99 18.49
C LEU A 253 16.10 7.30 17.15
N GLN A 254 15.70 8.42 16.55
CA GLN A 254 16.27 8.94 15.31
C GLN A 254 17.40 9.91 15.63
N ARG A 255 18.59 9.65 15.11
CA ARG A 255 19.71 10.60 15.17
C ARG A 255 19.61 11.59 14.00
N GLY A 256 19.78 12.88 14.29
CA GLY A 256 19.81 13.91 13.27
C GLY A 256 20.96 13.71 12.27
N LYS A 257 20.64 13.89 10.99
CA LYS A 257 21.54 13.63 9.86
C LYS A 257 21.03 14.33 8.60
N LEU A 258 21.96 14.83 7.79
CA LEU A 258 21.67 15.25 6.43
C LEU A 258 21.51 14.02 5.52
N VAL A 259 20.35 13.88 4.88
CA VAL A 259 20.07 12.79 3.92
C VAL A 259 19.65 13.42 2.59
N GLY A 260 20.51 13.28 1.58
CA GLY A 260 20.37 14.06 0.34
C GLY A 260 20.47 15.55 0.64
N ASP A 261 19.45 16.31 0.22
CA ASP A 261 19.35 17.76 0.44
C ASP A 261 18.48 18.15 1.64
N GLN A 262 17.96 17.16 2.40
CA GLN A 262 17.11 17.40 3.56
C GLN A 262 17.88 17.22 4.87
N ASP A 263 17.73 18.18 5.77
CA ASP A 263 18.31 18.14 7.12
C ASP A 263 17.30 17.57 8.11
N PHE A 264 17.58 16.38 8.64
CA PHE A 264 16.74 15.72 9.63
C PHE A 264 17.26 16.00 11.04
N GLY A 265 16.36 16.45 11.91
CA GLY A 265 16.64 16.60 13.35
C GLY A 265 16.73 15.26 14.09
N SER A 266 17.19 15.34 15.34
CA SER A 266 17.15 14.21 16.27
C SER A 266 15.79 14.15 16.94
N PHE A 267 15.12 12.99 16.90
CA PHE A 267 13.77 12.82 17.45
C PHE A 267 13.66 11.51 18.23
N VAL A 268 12.81 11.52 19.26
CA VAL A 268 12.29 10.31 19.90
C VAL A 268 10.87 10.15 19.43
N ILE A 269 10.62 9.12 18.65
CA ILE A 269 9.29 8.75 18.15
C ILE A 269 8.84 7.61 19.05
N HIS A 270 7.72 7.79 19.74
CA HIS A 270 7.16 6.76 20.60
C HIS A 270 5.73 6.48 20.14
N ASP A 271 5.37 5.21 20.08
CA ASP A 271 3.97 4.85 19.87
C ASP A 271 3.19 5.12 21.15
N THR A 272 2.07 5.83 21.02
CA THR A 272 1.12 6.11 22.10
C THR A 272 0.11 4.98 22.30
N HIS A 273 -0.04 4.07 21.33
CA HIS A 273 -1.01 3.00 21.40
C HIS A 273 -0.42 1.70 21.97
N HIS A 274 -1.24 0.94 22.69
CA HIS A 274 -0.87 -0.40 23.15
C HIS A 274 -0.80 -1.35 21.95
N GLN A 275 0.39 -1.50 21.39
CA GLN A 275 0.60 -2.44 20.31
C GLN A 275 0.75 -3.87 20.79
N GLN A 276 0.12 -4.77 20.04
CA GLN A 276 0.18 -6.21 20.24
C GLN A 276 0.92 -6.91 19.11
N ARG A 277 1.15 -6.20 18.01
CA ARG A 277 1.75 -6.71 16.77
C ARG A 277 2.73 -5.67 16.22
N ILE A 278 3.91 -6.12 15.80
CA ILE A 278 4.92 -5.31 15.11
C ILE A 278 5.03 -5.84 13.69
N ARG A 279 4.91 -4.95 12.69
CA ARG A 279 5.00 -5.33 11.28
C ARG A 279 6.30 -4.80 10.68
N THR A 280 6.97 -5.63 9.91
CA THR A 280 8.11 -5.21 9.09
C THR A 280 7.90 -5.68 7.66
N SER A 281 8.17 -4.80 6.70
CA SER A 281 8.13 -5.10 5.27
C SER A 281 9.53 -4.96 4.69
N ARG A 282 10.02 -6.02 4.05
CA ARG A 282 11.39 -6.13 3.52
C ARG A 282 11.36 -6.44 2.04
N LYS A 283 12.26 -5.83 1.28
CA LYS A 283 12.39 -6.11 -0.15
C LYS A 283 12.97 -7.51 -0.39
N ILE A 284 12.35 -8.27 -1.29
CA ILE A 284 12.83 -9.59 -1.69
C ILE A 284 14.03 -9.45 -2.65
N ALA A 285 15.10 -10.20 -2.39
CA ALA A 285 16.32 -10.15 -3.20
C ALA A 285 16.20 -10.83 -4.58
N ASN A 286 15.35 -11.85 -4.72
CA ASN A 286 15.19 -12.61 -5.96
C ASN A 286 13.82 -12.37 -6.61
N THR A 287 13.79 -11.51 -7.61
CA THR A 287 12.56 -11.12 -8.33
C THR A 287 12.32 -11.91 -9.62
N LYS A 288 13.13 -12.93 -9.95
CA LYS A 288 13.01 -13.67 -11.23
C LYS A 288 11.61 -14.27 -11.47
N ARG A 289 10.96 -14.74 -10.39
CA ARG A 289 9.60 -15.29 -10.48
C ARG A 289 8.58 -14.20 -10.85
N LEU A 290 8.82 -12.96 -10.42
CA LEU A 290 7.96 -11.81 -10.69
C LEU A 290 8.02 -11.38 -12.16
N GLU A 291 9.11 -11.64 -12.89
CA GLU A 291 9.22 -11.25 -14.31
C GLU A 291 8.11 -11.85 -15.18
N ILE A 292 7.80 -13.14 -14.98
CA ILE A 292 6.75 -13.84 -15.73
C ILE A 292 5.37 -13.26 -15.38
N TRP A 293 5.09 -13.06 -14.09
CA TRP A 293 3.82 -12.49 -13.65
C TRP A 293 3.64 -11.04 -14.11
N THR A 294 4.74 -10.27 -14.15
CA THR A 294 4.76 -8.90 -14.67
C THR A 294 4.42 -8.89 -16.15
N LEU A 295 5.03 -9.77 -16.95
CA LEU A 295 4.74 -9.87 -18.37
C LEU A 295 3.27 -10.27 -18.62
N LEU A 296 2.78 -11.29 -17.91
CA LEU A 296 1.41 -11.75 -18.04
C LEU A 296 0.40 -10.69 -17.60
N GLY A 297 0.59 -10.08 -16.44
CA GLY A 297 -0.27 -9.03 -15.90
C GLY A 297 -0.32 -7.81 -16.80
N SER A 298 0.84 -7.28 -17.21
CA SER A 298 0.92 -6.12 -18.09
C SER A 298 0.31 -6.37 -19.47
N SER A 299 0.63 -7.51 -20.10
CA SER A 299 0.07 -7.88 -21.42
C SER A 299 -1.44 -8.07 -21.36
N LEU A 300 -1.94 -8.78 -20.35
CA LEU A 300 -3.37 -8.96 -20.14
C LEU A 300 -4.07 -7.61 -19.96
N THR A 301 -3.51 -6.73 -19.12
CA THR A 301 -4.07 -5.40 -18.88
C THR A 301 -4.17 -4.58 -20.17
N ILE A 302 -3.10 -4.54 -20.97
CA ILE A 302 -3.06 -3.76 -22.22
C ILE A 302 -4.03 -4.34 -23.27
N ILE A 303 -4.03 -5.66 -23.46
CA ILE A 303 -4.93 -6.33 -24.40
C ILE A 303 -6.38 -6.09 -23.99
N SER A 304 -6.69 -6.28 -22.71
CA SER A 304 -8.04 -6.11 -22.18
C SER A 304 -8.53 -4.66 -22.24
N PHE A 305 -7.63 -3.69 -22.02
CA PHE A 305 -7.93 -2.28 -22.26
C PHE A 305 -8.36 -2.05 -23.71
N VAL A 306 -7.59 -2.54 -24.69
CA VAL A 306 -7.95 -2.40 -26.11
C VAL A 306 -9.29 -3.07 -26.42
N LEU A 307 -9.53 -4.28 -25.91
CA LEU A 307 -10.82 -4.98 -26.10
C LEU A 307 -11.99 -4.18 -25.51
N GLN A 308 -11.81 -3.59 -24.32
CA GLN A 308 -12.83 -2.77 -23.69
C GLN A 308 -13.13 -1.49 -24.47
N PHE A 309 -12.14 -0.87 -25.11
CA PHE A 309 -12.34 0.34 -25.92
C PHE A 309 -12.92 0.07 -27.31
N VAL A 310 -12.67 -1.12 -27.86
CA VAL A 310 -13.20 -1.52 -29.17
C VAL A 310 -14.66 -1.96 -29.09
N GLY A 311 -15.07 -2.54 -27.96
CA GLY A 311 -16.45 -2.95 -27.69
C GLY A 311 -17.29 -1.79 -27.19
#